data_AF-X0W7H7-F1
#
_entry.id   AF-X0W7H7-F1
#
_cell.length_a   1.000
_cell.length_b   1.000
_cell.length_c   1.000
_cell.angle_alpha   90.00
_cell.angle_beta   90.00
_cell.angle_gamma   90.00
#
_symmetry.space_group_name_H-M   'P 1'
#
loop_
_entity.id
_entity.type
_entity.pdbx_description
1 polymer ?
#
loop_
_entity_poly.entity_id
_entity_poly.type
_entity_poly.pdbx_seq_one_letter_code
_entity_poly.pdbx_strand_id
1 'polypeptide(L)'
;MSVLPAVLAAACGGGGELTLSIDSPSPGAVLSSSPFVVQGLASEAPKEAKVWLVVGGVEDGQYFGVNSVNIDPALRGDDGIAWQTQFYYSLCSPNFEPGERDVLLVESDLDLLNELAQALANQEPVDRELLREHVLASVMVDIQPDPAECEGEEETPQTEAEEP
;
A
#
# COMPACT_ATOMS: atom_id res chain seq x y z
N MET A 1 -40.11 -19.17 24.19
CA MET A 1 -40.17 -18.05 23.24
C MET A 1 -38.97 -18.20 22.32
N SER A 2 -39.18 -18.75 21.12
CA SER A 2 -38.10 -18.94 20.13
C SER A 2 -38.10 -17.74 19.20
N VAL A 3 -36.98 -17.04 19.13
CA VAL A 3 -36.73 -15.98 18.14
C VAL A 3 -35.90 -16.61 17.02
N LEU A 4 -36.50 -16.78 15.84
CA LEU A 4 -35.80 -17.20 14.63
C LEU A 4 -34.89 -16.06 14.14
N PRO A 5 -33.63 -16.32 13.76
CA PRO A 5 -32.82 -15.32 13.10
C PRO A 5 -33.32 -15.14 11.66
N ALA A 6 -33.68 -13.91 11.30
CA ALA A 6 -33.95 -13.53 9.93
C ALA A 6 -32.63 -13.58 9.15
N VAL A 7 -32.47 -14.60 8.32
CA VAL A 7 -31.43 -14.64 7.30
C VAL A 7 -31.84 -13.67 6.20
N LEU A 8 -31.26 -12.46 6.22
CA LEU A 8 -31.32 -11.57 5.07
C LEU A 8 -30.37 -12.13 4.01
N ALA A 9 -30.91 -12.94 3.12
CA ALA A 9 -30.26 -13.26 1.85
C ALA A 9 -30.33 -12.00 0.97
N ALA A 10 -29.22 -11.27 0.87
CA ALA A 10 -29.03 -10.29 -0.17
C ALA A 10 -28.79 -11.02 -1.50
N ALA A 11 -29.55 -10.59 -2.50
CA ALA A 11 -29.71 -11.22 -3.80
C ALA A 11 -28.47 -11.11 -4.69
N CYS A 12 -28.30 -12.10 -5.56
CA CYS A 12 -27.45 -12.12 -6.75
C CYS A 12 -27.52 -10.81 -7.56
N GLY A 13 -26.41 -10.08 -7.59
CA GLY A 13 -26.00 -9.21 -8.69
C GLY A 13 -24.62 -9.69 -9.14
N GLY A 14 -24.55 -10.38 -10.27
CA GLY A 14 -23.32 -10.92 -10.85
C GLY A 14 -22.43 -9.81 -11.40
N GLY A 15 -21.72 -9.16 -10.48
CA GLY A 15 -20.71 -8.14 -10.70
C GLY A 15 -20.15 -7.87 -9.33
N GLY A 16 -19.36 -8.84 -8.82
CA GLY A 16 -18.70 -8.66 -7.54
C GLY A 16 -17.84 -7.41 -7.62
N GLU A 17 -18.02 -6.54 -6.63
CA GLU A 17 -17.11 -5.42 -6.42
C GLU A 17 -15.82 -6.01 -5.88
N LEU A 18 -14.68 -5.64 -6.48
CA LEU A 18 -13.38 -6.06 -5.98
C LEU A 18 -13.25 -5.60 -4.54
N THR A 19 -13.14 -6.55 -3.61
CA THR A 19 -12.93 -6.26 -2.19
C THR A 19 -11.55 -6.75 -1.81
N LEU A 20 -10.78 -5.91 -1.12
CA LEU A 20 -9.46 -6.25 -0.59
C LEU A 20 -9.44 -6.10 0.94
N SER A 21 -8.64 -6.93 1.60
CA SER A 21 -8.27 -6.77 3.02
C SER A 21 -6.77 -6.65 3.16
N ILE A 22 -6.31 -5.90 4.16
CA ILE A 22 -4.91 -5.92 4.61
C ILE A 22 -4.84 -6.74 5.88
N ASP A 23 -4.10 -7.84 5.84
CA ASP A 23 -3.93 -8.75 6.99
C ASP A 23 -2.61 -8.46 7.71
N SER A 24 -1.58 -8.01 6.98
CA SER A 24 -0.33 -7.52 7.52
C SER A 24 0.15 -6.31 6.71
N PRO A 25 0.66 -5.24 7.37
CA PRO A 25 0.88 -5.11 8.80
C PRO A 25 -0.43 -5.02 9.61
N SER A 26 -0.38 -5.40 10.89
CA SER A 26 -1.52 -5.22 11.80
C SER A 26 -1.74 -3.75 12.14
N PRO A 27 -2.98 -3.32 12.47
CA PRO A 27 -3.24 -1.96 12.91
C PRO A 27 -2.36 -1.56 14.11
N GLY A 28 -1.69 -0.43 14.02
CA GLY A 28 -0.76 0.10 15.02
C GLY A 28 0.61 -0.59 15.06
N ALA A 29 0.94 -1.43 14.07
CA ALA A 29 2.27 -2.01 13.97
C ALA A 29 3.33 -0.91 13.79
N VAL A 30 4.46 -1.06 14.49
CA VAL A 30 5.63 -0.20 14.32
C VAL A 30 6.51 -0.78 13.21
N LEU A 31 6.75 0.01 12.16
CA LEU A 31 7.56 -0.36 11.00
C LEU A 31 8.82 0.49 10.98
N SER A 32 9.98 -0.14 11.21
CA SER A 32 11.26 0.56 11.29
C SER A 32 12.20 0.33 10.11
N SER A 33 11.93 -0.71 9.30
CA SER A 33 12.79 -1.12 8.20
C SER A 33 12.12 -0.98 6.83
N SER A 34 12.91 -0.62 5.82
CA SER A 34 12.48 -0.56 4.41
C SER A 34 13.26 -1.56 3.54
N PRO A 35 12.62 -2.26 2.58
CA PRO A 35 11.18 -2.26 2.29
C PRO A 35 10.40 -3.10 3.32
N PHE A 36 9.14 -2.75 3.58
CA PHE A 36 8.21 -3.61 4.32
C PHE A 36 7.17 -4.25 3.40
N VAL A 37 6.70 -5.44 3.79
CA VAL A 37 5.72 -6.22 3.03
C VAL A 37 4.31 -5.92 3.52
N VAL A 38 3.40 -5.71 2.58
CA VAL A 38 1.95 -5.59 2.81
C VAL A 38 1.27 -6.75 2.11
N GLN A 39 0.35 -7.43 2.78
CA GLN A 39 -0.33 -8.61 2.25
C GLN A 39 -1.76 -8.73 2.79
N GLY A 40 -2.57 -9.50 2.07
CA GLY A 40 -3.91 -9.86 2.51
C GLY A 40 -4.67 -10.67 1.47
N LEU A 41 -5.99 -10.48 1.44
CA LEU A 41 -6.90 -11.25 0.60
C LEU A 41 -7.68 -10.36 -0.37
N ALA A 42 -8.02 -10.92 -1.53
CA ALA A 42 -8.95 -10.36 -2.49
C ALA A 42 -10.15 -11.28 -2.72
N SER A 43 -11.35 -10.71 -2.84
CA SER A 43 -12.56 -11.47 -3.20
C SER A 43 -12.47 -12.06 -4.61
N GLU A 44 -11.92 -11.28 -5.53
CA GLU A 44 -11.71 -11.65 -6.93
C GLU A 44 -10.48 -11.00 -7.56
N ALA A 45 -10.16 -11.43 -8.79
CA ALA A 45 -9.07 -10.82 -9.54
C ALA A 45 -9.60 -9.57 -10.29
N PRO A 46 -8.84 -8.47 -10.33
CA PRO A 46 -9.25 -7.28 -11.04
C PRO A 46 -9.37 -7.58 -12.55
N LYS A 47 -10.43 -7.07 -13.18
CA LYS A 47 -10.66 -7.27 -14.63
C LYS A 47 -9.80 -6.33 -15.48
N GLU A 48 -9.71 -5.07 -15.06
CA GLU A 48 -9.02 -3.99 -15.79
C GLU A 48 -8.38 -2.95 -14.84
N ALA A 49 -8.85 -2.86 -13.59
CA ALA A 49 -8.33 -1.93 -12.61
C ALA A 49 -6.96 -2.33 -12.07
N LYS A 50 -6.10 -1.33 -11.83
CA LYS A 50 -4.82 -1.55 -11.14
C LYS A 50 -4.98 -1.15 -9.69
N VAL A 51 -4.71 -2.09 -8.80
CA VAL A 51 -4.64 -1.83 -7.36
C VAL A 51 -3.27 -1.26 -7.05
N TRP A 52 -3.20 -0.18 -6.27
CA TRP A 52 -1.95 0.44 -5.86
C TRP A 52 -1.84 0.51 -4.34
N LEU A 53 -0.62 0.27 -3.86
CA LEU A 53 -0.22 0.62 -2.51
C LEU A 53 0.19 2.09 -2.49
N VAL A 54 -0.44 2.83 -1.59
CA VAL A 54 -0.16 4.24 -1.30
C VAL A 54 0.05 4.37 0.21
N VAL A 55 1.05 5.14 0.63
CA VAL A 55 1.28 5.42 2.06
C VAL A 55 1.34 6.91 2.28
N GLY A 56 0.59 7.41 3.25
CA GLY A 56 0.53 8.83 3.51
C GLY A 56 0.10 9.17 4.92
N GLY A 57 0.30 10.42 5.31
CA GLY A 57 -0.12 10.92 6.61
C GLY A 57 -1.52 11.50 6.53
N VAL A 58 -2.36 11.13 7.49
CA VAL A 58 -3.67 11.77 7.65
C VAL A 58 -3.50 13.24 8.09
N GLU A 59 -2.49 13.52 8.91
CA GLU A 59 -2.27 14.84 9.50
C GLU A 59 -1.64 15.84 8.52
N ASP A 60 -0.65 15.40 7.73
CA ASP A 60 0.02 16.24 6.72
C ASP A 60 -0.69 16.21 5.35
N GLY A 61 -1.58 15.24 5.13
CA GLY A 61 -2.33 15.07 3.89
C GLY A 61 -1.46 14.64 2.71
N GLN A 62 -0.22 14.23 2.96
CA GLN A 62 0.74 13.85 1.91
C GLN A 62 0.71 12.34 1.71
N TYR A 63 0.34 11.89 0.51
CA TYR A 63 0.28 10.48 0.14
C TYR A 63 1.25 10.15 -0.99
N PHE A 64 2.10 9.16 -0.79
CA PHE A 64 3.08 8.75 -1.78
C PHE A 64 2.62 7.46 -2.43
N GLY A 65 2.45 7.49 -3.76
CA GLY A 65 2.26 6.27 -4.56
C GLY A 65 3.53 5.43 -4.50
N VAL A 66 3.40 4.11 -4.47
CA VAL A 66 4.55 3.24 -4.18
C VAL A 66 4.67 2.09 -5.15
N ASN A 67 3.64 1.25 -5.22
CA ASN A 67 3.73 0.02 -5.98
C ASN A 67 2.36 -0.50 -6.41
N SER A 68 2.29 -1.09 -7.60
CA SER A 68 1.09 -1.81 -8.02
C SER A 68 1.00 -3.15 -7.29
N VAL A 69 -0.19 -3.54 -6.85
CA VAL A 69 -0.47 -4.87 -6.32
C VAL A 69 -0.84 -5.79 -7.47
N ASN A 70 -0.11 -6.89 -7.60
CA ASN A 70 -0.44 -7.95 -8.53
C ASN A 70 -1.27 -9.03 -7.82
N ILE A 71 -2.49 -9.25 -8.28
CA ILE A 71 -3.41 -10.26 -7.76
C ILE A 71 -3.52 -11.36 -8.81
N ASP A 72 -2.82 -12.47 -8.59
CA ASP A 72 -2.83 -13.60 -9.51
C ASP A 72 -4.01 -14.55 -9.21
N PRO A 73 -5.01 -14.68 -10.10
CA PRO A 73 -6.14 -15.59 -9.89
C PRO A 73 -5.74 -17.05 -9.74
N ALA A 74 -4.54 -17.45 -10.15
CA ALA A 74 -4.01 -18.79 -9.94
C ALA A 74 -3.74 -19.11 -8.46
N LEU A 75 -3.63 -18.09 -7.60
CA LEU A 75 -3.41 -18.22 -6.15
C LEU A 75 -4.71 -18.29 -5.34
N ARG A 76 -5.86 -18.52 -5.99
CA ARG A 76 -7.16 -18.62 -5.31
C ARG A 76 -7.19 -19.81 -4.36
N GLY A 77 -7.44 -19.52 -3.07
CA GLY A 77 -7.78 -20.49 -2.03
C GLY A 77 -9.26 -20.44 -1.64
N ASP A 78 -9.58 -21.12 -0.54
CA ASP A 78 -10.95 -21.25 -0.04
C ASP A 78 -11.53 -19.90 0.46
N ASP A 79 -10.68 -19.03 1.01
CA ASP A 79 -11.07 -17.75 1.62
C ASP A 79 -10.88 -16.53 0.70
N GLY A 80 -10.30 -16.71 -0.50
CA GLY A 80 -10.01 -15.61 -1.43
C GLY A 80 -8.73 -15.82 -2.23
N ILE A 81 -8.25 -14.78 -2.89
CA ILE A 81 -6.96 -14.76 -3.58
C ILE A 81 -5.95 -14.05 -2.68
N ALA A 82 -4.92 -14.78 -2.25
CA ALA A 82 -3.83 -14.18 -1.50
C ALA A 82 -3.01 -13.25 -2.40
N TRP A 83 -2.63 -12.10 -1.86
CA TRP A 83 -1.76 -11.13 -2.54
C TRP A 83 -0.72 -10.57 -1.57
N GLN A 84 0.38 -10.09 -2.13
CA GLN A 84 1.41 -9.36 -1.40
C GLN A 84 2.05 -8.29 -2.30
N THR A 85 2.51 -7.21 -1.69
CA THR A 85 3.33 -6.18 -2.35
C THR A 85 4.34 -5.62 -1.36
N GLN A 86 5.26 -4.79 -1.85
CA GLN A 86 6.29 -4.15 -1.04
C GLN A 86 6.24 -2.64 -1.17
N PHE A 87 6.44 -1.98 -0.03
CA PHE A 87 6.65 -0.54 0.05
C PHE A 87 8.15 -0.23 -0.16
N TYR A 88 8.49 0.51 -1.22
CA TYR A 88 9.88 0.82 -1.59
C TYR A 88 10.28 2.28 -1.41
N TYR A 89 9.38 3.17 -0.98
CA TYR A 89 9.78 4.56 -0.74
C TYR A 89 10.78 4.58 0.44
N SER A 90 11.87 5.32 0.29
CA SER A 90 12.86 5.40 1.36
C SER A 90 12.24 6.06 2.59
N LEU A 91 12.15 5.31 3.69
CA LEU A 91 11.68 5.81 4.98
C LEU A 91 12.60 6.90 5.54
N CYS A 92 13.83 6.98 5.00
CA CYS A 92 14.84 7.97 5.33
C CYS A 92 14.84 9.17 4.35
N SER A 93 13.88 9.23 3.41
CA SER A 93 13.74 10.39 2.52
C SER A 93 13.49 11.66 3.33
N PRO A 94 14.14 12.80 3.02
CA PRO A 94 13.89 14.06 3.73
C PRO A 94 12.47 14.58 3.54
N ASN A 95 11.74 14.06 2.54
CA ASN A 95 10.34 14.41 2.28
C ASN A 95 9.34 13.48 2.98
N PHE A 96 9.82 12.51 3.76
CA PHE A 96 9.00 11.55 4.49
C PHE A 96 9.18 11.75 5.99
N GLU A 97 8.16 12.28 6.67
CA GLU A 97 8.21 12.45 8.12
C GLU A 97 7.82 11.13 8.84
N PRO A 98 8.59 10.66 9.84
CA PRO A 98 8.18 9.53 10.67
C PRO A 98 6.89 9.81 11.46
N GLY A 99 6.15 8.77 11.82
CA GLY A 99 4.94 8.87 12.65
C GLY A 99 3.79 7.97 12.19
N GLU A 100 2.58 8.29 12.64
CA GLU A 100 1.36 7.58 12.26
C GLU A 100 1.05 7.79 10.77
N ARG A 101 0.96 6.68 10.03
CA ARG A 101 0.75 6.66 8.58
C ARG A 101 -0.39 5.72 8.21
N ASP A 102 -1.14 6.11 7.20
CA ASP A 102 -2.20 5.33 6.60
C ASP A 102 -1.65 4.57 5.38
N VAL A 103 -1.75 3.25 5.42
CA VAL A 103 -1.38 2.37 4.32
C VAL A 103 -2.65 2.01 3.57
N LEU A 104 -2.78 2.54 2.36
CA LEU A 104 -3.98 2.43 1.52
C LEU A 104 -3.75 1.46 0.36
N LEU A 105 -4.79 0.68 0.07
CA LEU A 105 -4.98 0.05 -1.23
C LEU A 105 -6.02 0.85 -1.99
N VAL A 106 -5.64 1.36 -3.16
CA VAL A 106 -6.55 2.14 -4.01
C VAL A 106 -6.78 1.43 -5.34
N GLU A 107 -8.03 1.40 -5.78
CA GLU A 107 -8.41 0.98 -7.13
C GLU A 107 -8.25 2.15 -8.10
N SER A 108 -7.23 2.10 -8.95
CA SER A 108 -7.01 3.15 -9.95
C SER A 108 -7.79 2.87 -11.23
N ASP A 109 -8.47 3.90 -11.72
CA ASP A 109 -8.83 4.06 -13.12
C ASP A 109 -7.65 4.67 -13.92
N LEU A 110 -7.87 4.94 -15.21
CA LEU A 110 -6.81 5.49 -16.06
C LEU A 110 -6.35 6.89 -15.64
N ASP A 111 -7.25 7.70 -15.08
CA ASP A 111 -6.93 9.08 -14.70
C ASP A 111 -6.11 9.08 -13.42
N LEU A 112 -6.57 8.38 -12.38
CA LEU A 112 -5.81 8.22 -11.13
C LEU A 112 -4.47 7.51 -11.38
N LEU A 113 -4.42 6.54 -12.29
CA LEU A 113 -3.17 5.87 -12.67
C LEU A 113 -2.14 6.86 -13.24
N ASN A 114 -2.56 7.80 -14.09
CA ASN A 114 -1.67 8.80 -14.66
C ASN A 114 -1.16 9.77 -13.59
N GLU A 115 -2.05 10.22 -12.69
CA GLU A 115 -1.68 11.09 -11.55
C GLU A 115 -0.68 10.39 -10.62
N LEU A 116 -0.96 9.15 -10.21
CA LEU A 116 -0.06 8.34 -9.39
C LEU A 116 1.30 8.17 -10.07
N ALA A 117 1.33 7.86 -11.37
CA ALA A 117 2.56 7.67 -12.12
C ALA A 117 3.38 8.96 -12.26
N GLN A 118 2.71 10.11 -12.45
CA GLN A 118 3.37 11.42 -12.52
C GLN A 118 3.93 11.84 -11.17
N ALA A 119 3.15 11.68 -10.10
CA ALA A 119 3.57 11.95 -8.73
C ALA A 119 4.80 11.09 -8.35
N LEU A 120 4.77 9.79 -8.67
CA LEU A 120 5.90 8.88 -8.52
C LEU A 120 7.15 9.36 -9.28
N ALA A 121 7.00 9.76 -10.55
CA ALA A 121 8.11 10.21 -11.39
C ALA A 121 8.74 11.51 -10.87
N ASN A 122 7.93 12.41 -10.32
CA ASN A 122 8.38 13.68 -9.77
C ASN A 122 8.76 13.62 -8.28
N GLN A 123 8.51 12.49 -7.61
CA GLN A 123 8.62 12.33 -6.16
C GLN A 123 7.74 13.31 -5.38
N GLU A 124 6.55 13.59 -5.91
CA GLU A 124 5.56 14.49 -5.33
C GLU A 124 4.47 13.71 -4.59
N PRO A 125 3.85 14.28 -3.54
CA PRO A 125 2.70 13.68 -2.89
C PRO A 125 1.43 13.84 -3.75
N VAL A 126 0.50 12.93 -3.54
CA VAL A 126 -0.86 12.90 -4.11
C VAL A 126 -1.84 13.38 -3.05
N ASP A 127 -2.85 14.14 -3.47
CA ASP A 127 -3.89 14.65 -2.58
C ASP A 127 -4.79 13.51 -2.09
N ARG A 128 -5.07 13.48 -0.79
CA ARG A 128 -5.98 12.51 -0.16
C ARG A 128 -7.37 12.50 -0.80
N GLU A 129 -7.92 13.64 -1.19
CA GLU A 129 -9.27 13.71 -1.74
C GLU A 129 -9.36 13.00 -3.11
N LEU A 130 -8.26 12.94 -3.87
CA LEU A 130 -8.18 12.15 -5.11
C LEU A 130 -8.20 10.64 -4.85
N LEU A 131 -7.74 10.21 -3.67
CA LEU A 131 -7.68 8.79 -3.31
C LEU A 131 -8.98 8.30 -2.67
N ARG A 132 -9.75 9.21 -2.04
CA ARG A 132 -10.85 8.88 -1.12
C ARG A 132 -11.92 7.98 -1.71
N GLU A 133 -12.32 8.23 -2.95
CA GLU A 133 -13.37 7.45 -3.63
C GLU A 133 -12.84 6.12 -4.20
N HIS A 134 -11.52 5.94 -4.18
CA HIS A 134 -10.81 4.80 -4.74
C HIS A 134 -10.26 3.84 -3.67
N VAL A 135 -10.40 4.17 -2.38
CA VAL A 135 -9.85 3.33 -1.29
C VAL A 135 -10.64 2.02 -1.17
N LEU A 136 -9.94 0.90 -1.35
CA LEU A 136 -10.45 -0.46 -1.15
C LEU A 136 -10.19 -0.97 0.26
N ALA A 137 -9.03 -0.63 0.82
CA ALA A 137 -8.64 -1.02 2.18
C ALA A 137 -7.65 -0.01 2.77
N SER A 138 -7.60 0.06 4.09
CA SER A 138 -6.72 0.97 4.84
C SER A 138 -6.26 0.32 6.13
N VAL A 139 -5.00 0.52 6.52
CA VAL A 139 -4.51 0.19 7.85
C VAL A 139 -3.61 1.31 8.37
N MET A 140 -3.86 1.73 9.61
CA MET A 140 -2.99 2.67 10.32
C MET A 140 -1.79 1.92 10.90
N VAL A 141 -0.60 2.44 10.67
CA VAL A 141 0.67 1.94 11.22
C VAL A 141 1.48 3.10 11.78
N ASP A 142 2.49 2.80 12.59
CA ASP A 142 3.47 3.78 13.04
C ASP A 142 4.79 3.51 12.33
N ILE A 143 5.28 4.47 11.55
CA ILE A 143 6.52 4.34 10.79
C ILE A 143 7.62 5.10 11.52
N GLN A 144 8.60 4.37 12.04
CA GLN A 144 9.69 4.87 12.87
C GLN A 144 11.02 4.34 12.31
N PRO A 145 11.58 4.99 11.26
CA PRO A 145 12.79 4.51 10.58
C PRO A 145 13.93 4.31 11.58
N ASP A 146 14.66 3.20 11.47
CA ASP A 146 15.86 3.01 12.29
C ASP A 146 16.92 4.07 11.88
N PRO A 147 17.38 4.93 12.81
CA PRO A 147 18.42 5.90 12.51
C PRO A 147 19.68 5.27 11.92
N ALA A 148 20.03 4.05 12.33
CA ALA A 148 21.20 3.34 11.81
C ALA A 148 21.05 2.95 10.32
N GLU A 149 19.81 2.75 9.84
CA GLU A 149 19.54 2.53 8.40
C GLU A 149 19.59 3.86 7.62
N CYS A 150 19.25 4.98 8.26
CA CYS A 150 19.29 6.31 7.64
C CYS A 150 20.67 6.97 7.64
N GLU A 151 21.59 6.52 8.49
CA GLU A 151 22.99 6.98 8.53
C GLU A 151 23.89 6.28 7.48
N GLY A 152 23.40 5.20 6.86
CA GLY A 152 24.15 4.27 6.02
C GLY A 152 24.24 4.57 4.52
N GLU A 153 24.55 5.81 4.13
CA GLU A 153 25.12 6.13 2.81
C GLU A 153 26.31 7.10 2.95
N GLU A 154 27.23 6.84 3.90
CA GLU A 154 28.57 7.40 3.76
C GLU A 154 29.25 6.73 2.56
N GLU A 155 29.40 7.48 1.47
CA GLU A 155 30.19 7.11 0.29
C GLU A 155 31.51 6.46 0.75
N THR A 156 31.71 5.19 0.43
CA THR A 156 33.04 4.58 0.57
C THR A 156 34.01 5.38 -0.32
N PRO A 157 35.09 5.97 0.23
CA PRO A 157 36.07 6.63 -0.61
C PRO A 157 36.66 5.59 -1.56
N GLN A 158 36.46 5.78 -2.86
CA GLN A 158 37.19 5.02 -3.88
C GLN A 158 38.67 5.27 -3.65
N THR A 159 39.36 4.32 -3.03
CA THR A 159 40.81 4.34 -2.97
C THR A 159 41.30 4.03 -4.37
N GLU A 160 41.77 5.08 -5.05
CA GLU A 160 42.52 5.04 -6.30
C GLU A 160 43.66 4.03 -6.14
N ALA A 161 43.53 2.86 -6.79
CA ALA A 161 44.63 1.92 -6.93
C ALA A 161 45.53 2.45 -8.05
N GLU A 162 46.54 3.22 -7.66
CA GLU A 162 47.68 3.55 -8.52
C GLU A 162 48.44 2.24 -8.81
N GLU A 163 48.38 1.75 -10.06
CA GLU A 163 49.13 0.59 -10.54
C GLU A 163 50.63 0.93 -10.74
N PRO A 164 51.55 -0.04 -10.55
CA PRO A 164 53.02 0.17 -10.50
C PRO A 164 53.72 0.41 -11.85
#